data_AF-A0A0T5Z803-F1
#
_entry.id   AF-A0A0T5Z803-F1
#
_cell.length_a   1.000
_cell.length_b   1.000
_cell.length_c   1.000
_cell.angle_alpha   90.00
_cell.angle_beta   90.00
_cell.angle_gamma   90.00
#
_symmetry.space_group_name_H-M   'P 1'
#
loop_
_entity.id
_entity.type
_entity.pdbx_description
1 polymer ?
#
loop_
_entity_poly.entity_id
_entity_poly.type
_entity_poly.pdbx_seq_one_letter_code
_entity_poly.pdbx_strand_id
1 'polypeptide(L)'
;MESTQSLLGLILLTALAWLFSEDRRQADLRLIATGLGLQLLLALLLLKLPLFKTLFLSLNHAILALQTATEAGTSFVFGYLGGADLPFSESTPGSSFILAFKALPLILVMSALSALLFYWRLLPLLVRGFSWLLQQSLNIGGALGLGAAANIFVGMVEAPLLVHPYLNQMTRSELFSLMTLGMATIAGTVMVLYAALLGPVLPDAMGHILTASVISAPAAIMVARLMVPETGESTAGQLVLPQQAESSMDAVTKGTIDGLRLLAHIIALLAQAVDGAFG
;
A
#
# COMPACT_ATOMS: atom_id res chain seq x y z
N MET A 1 4.19 -32.11 3.09
CA MET A 1 2.85 -31.85 3.69
C MET A 1 2.52 -30.35 3.61
N GLU A 2 3.45 -29.46 3.98
CA GLU A 2 3.23 -27.99 3.91
C GLU A 2 2.90 -27.47 2.49
N SER A 3 3.65 -27.87 1.45
CA SER A 3 3.37 -27.40 0.08
C SER A 3 2.00 -27.86 -0.46
N THR A 4 1.52 -29.04 -0.03
CA THR A 4 0.22 -29.56 -0.42
C THR A 4 -0.91 -28.76 0.23
N GLN A 5 -0.72 -28.34 1.48
CA GLN A 5 -1.67 -27.47 2.19
C GLN A 5 -1.74 -26.08 1.56
N SER A 6 -0.59 -25.48 1.19
CA SER A 6 -0.56 -24.19 0.48
C SER A 6 -1.28 -24.26 -0.87
N LEU A 7 -1.07 -25.32 -1.64
CA LEU A 7 -1.74 -25.52 -2.93
C LEU A 7 -3.26 -25.70 -2.75
N LEU A 8 -3.67 -26.50 -1.77
CA LEU A 8 -5.08 -26.72 -1.46
C LEU A 8 -5.76 -25.42 -1.00
N GLY A 9 -5.07 -24.61 -0.20
CA GLY A 9 -5.54 -23.29 0.21
C GLY A 9 -5.78 -22.35 -0.99
N LEU A 10 -4.83 -22.28 -1.94
CA LEU A 10 -5.01 -21.49 -3.16
C LEU A 10 -6.23 -21.95 -3.96
N ILE A 11 -6.38 -23.25 -4.19
CA ILE A 11 -7.52 -23.82 -4.91
C ILE A 11 -8.84 -23.51 -4.20
N LEU A 12 -8.89 -23.67 -2.88
CA LEU A 12 -10.09 -23.44 -2.08
C LEU A 12 -10.51 -21.96 -2.11
N LEU A 13 -9.56 -21.03 -1.97
CA LEU A 13 -9.86 -19.60 -2.01
C LEU A 13 -10.33 -19.16 -3.40
N THR A 14 -9.71 -19.65 -4.46
CA THR A 14 -10.17 -19.40 -5.83
C THR A 14 -11.55 -20.02 -6.08
N ALA A 15 -11.80 -21.23 -5.59
CA ALA A 15 -13.10 -21.89 -5.70
C ALA A 15 -14.20 -21.13 -4.94
N LEU A 16 -13.86 -20.57 -3.77
CA LEU A 16 -14.78 -19.76 -2.98
C LEU A 16 -15.13 -18.46 -3.72
N ALA A 17 -14.14 -17.77 -4.29
CA ALA A 17 -14.38 -16.59 -5.13
C ALA A 17 -15.26 -16.92 -6.35
N TRP A 18 -15.05 -18.08 -6.99
CA TRP A 18 -15.92 -18.55 -8.08
C TRP A 18 -17.34 -18.89 -7.61
N LEU A 19 -17.50 -19.45 -6.40
CA LEU A 19 -18.82 -19.77 -5.84
C LEU A 19 -19.68 -18.53 -5.62
N PHE A 20 -19.06 -17.44 -5.15
CA PHE A 20 -19.68 -16.13 -4.96
C PHE A 20 -19.72 -15.27 -6.25
N SER A 21 -19.37 -15.84 -7.40
CA SER A 21 -19.46 -15.12 -8.68
C SER A 21 -20.91 -14.85 -9.09
N GLU A 22 -21.15 -13.65 -9.60
CA GLU A 22 -22.44 -13.21 -10.15
C GLU A 22 -22.80 -13.96 -11.45
N ASP A 23 -21.80 -14.22 -12.30
CA ASP A 23 -21.97 -14.99 -13.53
C ASP A 23 -20.84 -16.00 -13.72
N ARG A 24 -21.05 -17.21 -13.16
CA ARG A 24 -20.09 -18.32 -13.21
C ARG A 24 -19.74 -18.76 -14.64
N ARG A 25 -20.57 -18.46 -15.64
CA ARG A 25 -20.35 -18.86 -17.04
C ARG A 25 -19.35 -17.95 -17.74
N GLN A 26 -19.21 -16.71 -17.25
CA GLN A 26 -18.26 -15.73 -17.78
C GLN A 26 -16.90 -15.74 -17.06
N ALA A 27 -16.64 -16.76 -16.23
CA ALA A 27 -15.36 -16.91 -15.57
C ALA A 27 -14.23 -17.09 -16.59
N ASP A 28 -13.36 -16.09 -16.70
CA ASP A 28 -12.21 -16.13 -17.61
C ASP A 28 -11.09 -17.00 -17.01
N LEU A 29 -10.99 -18.24 -17.49
CA LEU A 29 -9.93 -19.18 -17.10
C LEU A 29 -8.52 -18.65 -17.42
N ARG A 30 -8.38 -17.79 -18.45
CA ARG A 30 -7.08 -17.17 -18.76
C ARG A 30 -6.70 -16.21 -17.66
N LEU A 31 -7.65 -15.41 -17.15
CA LEU A 31 -7.40 -14.48 -16.04
C LEU A 31 -7.02 -15.21 -14.74
N ILE A 32 -7.65 -16.35 -14.44
CA ILE A 32 -7.29 -17.16 -13.27
C ILE A 32 -5.86 -17.69 -13.44
N ALA A 33 -5.52 -18.23 -14.61
CA ALA A 33 -4.20 -18.77 -14.90
C ALA A 33 -3.11 -17.67 -14.89
N THR A 34 -3.36 -16.51 -15.50
CA THR A 34 -2.41 -15.39 -15.51
C THR A 34 -2.30 -14.74 -14.14
N GLY A 35 -3.40 -14.59 -13.39
CA GLY A 35 -3.41 -14.07 -12.02
C GLY A 35 -2.57 -14.94 -11.08
N LEU A 36 -2.87 -16.23 -10.99
CA LEU A 36 -2.09 -17.18 -10.17
C LEU A 36 -0.64 -17.29 -10.65
N GLY A 37 -0.42 -17.35 -11.97
CA GLY A 37 0.92 -17.41 -12.56
C GLY A 37 1.75 -16.18 -12.21
N LEU A 38 1.16 -14.98 -12.30
CA LEU A 38 1.82 -13.73 -11.97
C LEU A 38 2.11 -13.60 -10.47
N GLN A 39 1.18 -14.02 -9.61
CA GLN A 39 1.43 -14.06 -8.16
C GLN A 39 2.62 -14.97 -7.81
N LEU A 40 2.64 -16.19 -8.35
CA LEU A 40 3.73 -17.15 -8.11
C LEU A 40 5.05 -16.65 -8.68
N LEU A 41 5.02 -16.05 -9.87
CA LEU A 41 6.18 -15.45 -10.51
C LEU A 41 6.73 -14.29 -9.67
N LEU A 42 5.88 -13.36 -9.24
CA LEU A 42 6.28 -12.24 -8.37
C LEU A 42 6.81 -12.74 -7.02
N ALA A 43 6.15 -13.73 -6.41
CA ALA A 43 6.64 -14.35 -5.17
C ALA A 43 8.04 -14.96 -5.35
N LEU A 44 8.26 -15.69 -6.45
CA LEU A 44 9.55 -16.30 -6.73
C LEU A 44 10.61 -15.22 -7.00
N LEU A 45 10.31 -14.23 -7.83
CA LEU A 45 11.24 -13.14 -8.14
C LEU A 45 11.61 -12.37 -6.86
N LEU A 46 10.63 -11.90 -6.10
CA LEU A 46 10.86 -11.04 -4.93
C LEU A 46 11.50 -11.78 -3.76
N LEU A 47 11.18 -13.07 -3.54
CA LEU A 47 11.68 -13.83 -2.40
C LEU A 47 12.97 -14.62 -2.68
N LYS A 48 13.23 -15.04 -3.93
CA LYS A 48 14.39 -15.89 -4.26
C LYS A 48 15.55 -15.16 -4.92
N LEU A 49 15.31 -14.06 -5.65
CA LEU A 49 16.41 -13.38 -6.33
C LEU A 49 17.25 -12.54 -5.36
N PRO A 50 18.59 -12.65 -5.43
CA PRO A 50 19.48 -11.91 -4.54
C PRO A 50 19.42 -10.40 -4.75
N LEU A 51 19.08 -9.94 -5.97
CA LEU A 51 18.91 -8.53 -6.29
C LEU A 51 17.80 -7.87 -5.45
N PHE A 52 16.68 -8.56 -5.22
CA PHE A 52 15.60 -8.01 -4.39
C PHE A 52 15.94 -8.05 -2.92
N LYS A 53 16.73 -9.04 -2.46
CA LYS A 53 17.25 -9.04 -1.10
C LYS A 53 18.13 -7.83 -0.81
N THR A 54 19.05 -7.47 -1.71
CA THR A 54 19.90 -6.28 -1.53
C THR A 54 19.08 -4.98 -1.60
N LEU A 55 18.06 -4.93 -2.46
CA LEU A 55 17.11 -3.82 -2.51
C LEU A 55 16.30 -3.69 -1.20
N PHE A 56 15.80 -4.78 -0.63
CA PHE A 56 15.06 -4.72 0.63
C PHE A 56 15.94 -4.28 1.79
N LEU A 57 17.20 -4.75 1.83
CA LEU A 57 18.17 -4.27 2.80
C LEU A 57 18.43 -2.76 2.66
N SER A 58 18.57 -2.23 1.45
CA SER A 58 18.76 -0.78 1.26
C SER A 58 17.52 0.02 1.65
N LEU A 59 16.31 -0.50 1.36
CA LEU A 59 15.06 0.10 1.82
C LEU A 59 14.95 0.12 3.35
N ASN A 60 15.37 -0.95 4.05
CA ASN A 60 15.40 -0.97 5.51
C ASN A 60 16.32 0.13 6.07
N HIS A 61 17.50 0.33 5.48
CA HIS A 61 18.40 1.43 5.89
C HIS A 61 17.78 2.81 5.64
N ALA A 62 17.07 2.98 4.51
CA ALA A 62 16.35 4.22 4.23
C ALA A 62 15.25 4.50 5.27
N ILE A 63 14.52 3.47 5.68
CA ILE A 63 13.50 3.58 6.73
C ILE A 63 14.12 3.95 8.08
N LEU A 64 15.23 3.33 8.46
CA LEU A 64 15.95 3.69 9.70
C LEU A 64 16.42 5.15 9.67
N ALA A 65 16.90 5.63 8.53
CA ALA A 65 17.27 7.03 8.35
C ALA A 65 16.06 7.97 8.51
N LEU A 66 14.93 7.62 7.90
CA LEU A 66 13.67 8.36 8.04
C LEU A 66 13.14 8.35 9.48
N GLN A 67 13.25 7.21 10.17
CA GLN A 67 12.86 7.07 11.57
C GLN A 67 13.73 7.96 12.46
N THR A 68 15.04 7.95 12.26
CA THR A 68 15.99 8.80 13.00
C THR A 68 15.71 10.28 12.75
N ALA A 69 15.46 10.68 11.49
CA ALA A 69 15.11 12.05 11.14
C ALA A 69 13.77 12.48 11.75
N THR A 70 12.79 11.56 11.76
CA THR A 70 11.48 11.79 12.40
C THR A 70 11.65 11.97 13.90
N GLU A 71 12.43 11.12 14.56
CA GLU A 71 12.69 11.18 16.00
C GLU A 71 13.40 12.49 16.39
N ALA A 72 14.34 12.97 15.57
CA ALA A 72 14.95 14.28 15.78
C ALA A 72 13.91 15.42 15.70
N GLY A 73 12.99 15.36 14.72
CA GLY A 73 11.91 16.32 14.56
C GLY A 73 10.90 16.28 15.71
N THR A 74 10.47 15.10 16.12
CA THR A 74 9.51 14.93 17.23
C THR A 74 10.15 15.28 18.58
N SER A 75 11.42 14.98 18.77
CA SER A 75 12.18 15.39 19.96
C SER A 75 12.30 16.92 20.07
N PHE A 76 12.48 17.60 18.93
CA PHE A 76 12.50 19.07 18.91
C PHE A 76 11.14 19.68 19.25
N VAL A 77 10.05 19.16 18.69
CA VAL A 77 8.70 19.73 18.87
C VAL A 77 8.06 19.31 20.20
N PHE A 78 8.20 18.05 20.60
CA PHE A 78 7.50 17.45 21.74
C PHE A 78 8.43 17.13 22.93
N GLY A 79 9.73 17.40 22.82
CA GLY A 79 10.69 17.12 23.89
C GLY A 79 10.77 15.63 24.23
N TYR A 80 10.75 15.31 25.52
CA TYR A 80 10.85 13.93 26.01
C TYR A 80 9.70 13.02 25.54
N LEU A 81 8.52 13.59 25.25
CA LEU A 81 7.38 12.84 24.70
C LEU A 81 7.66 12.33 23.28
N GLY A 82 8.50 13.04 22.53
CA GLY A 82 8.80 12.78 21.12
C GLY A 82 10.08 12.00 20.87
N GLY A 83 10.87 11.67 21.89
CA GLY A 83 12.16 10.99 21.68
C GLY A 83 13.31 11.48 22.54
N ALA A 84 13.24 12.70 23.06
CA ALA A 84 14.34 13.30 23.81
C ALA A 84 14.57 12.61 25.16
N ASP A 85 15.73 12.88 25.76
CA ASP A 85 16.14 12.32 27.05
C ASP A 85 15.06 12.51 28.12
N LEU A 86 14.74 11.43 28.84
CA LEU A 86 13.75 11.45 29.89
C LEU A 86 14.27 12.27 31.08
N PRO A 87 13.46 13.20 31.63
CA PRO A 87 13.83 13.92 32.85
C PRO A 87 13.72 13.04 34.12
N PHE A 88 13.29 11.78 33.98
CA PHE A 88 13.10 10.82 35.05
C PHE A 88 13.64 9.45 34.66
N SER A 89 13.96 8.61 35.65
CA SER A 89 14.39 7.23 35.44
C SER A 89 13.22 6.35 34.99
N GLU A 90 13.42 5.58 33.93
CA GLU A 90 12.40 4.67 33.42
C GLU A 90 12.24 3.45 34.35
N SER A 91 11.03 3.23 34.85
CA SER A 91 10.74 2.11 35.78
C SER A 91 10.80 0.74 35.09
N THR A 92 10.40 0.70 33.81
CA THR A 92 10.43 -0.50 32.96
C THR A 92 10.82 -0.08 31.54
N PRO A 93 11.73 -0.81 30.86
CA PRO A 93 12.15 -0.48 29.50
C PRO A 93 10.96 -0.34 28.55
N GLY A 94 10.83 0.82 27.90
CA GLY A 94 9.78 1.10 26.92
C GLY A 94 8.48 1.67 27.49
N SER A 95 8.36 1.87 28.80
CA SER A 95 7.20 2.54 29.41
C SER A 95 7.05 4.01 28.98
N SER A 96 8.12 4.62 28.50
CA SER A 96 8.07 5.98 27.95
C SER A 96 7.72 6.05 26.46
N PHE A 97 7.40 4.91 25.81
CA PHE A 97 7.06 4.90 24.39
C PHE A 97 5.62 5.39 24.17
N ILE A 98 5.48 6.59 23.63
CA ILE A 98 4.18 7.15 23.26
C ILE A 98 4.00 7.04 21.76
N LEU A 99 3.16 6.08 21.34
CA LEU A 99 2.89 5.78 19.93
C LEU A 99 2.56 7.05 19.12
N ALA A 100 1.68 7.91 19.67
CA ALA A 100 1.20 9.10 19.00
C ALA A 100 2.28 10.17 18.73
N PHE A 101 3.30 10.26 19.59
CA PHE A 101 4.34 11.29 19.48
C PHE A 101 5.69 10.78 18.98
N LYS A 102 5.94 9.46 19.05
CA LYS A 102 7.20 8.85 18.56
C LYS A 102 7.05 8.18 17.19
N ALA A 103 6.02 7.38 16.98
CA ALA A 103 5.93 6.53 15.78
C ALA A 103 4.98 7.10 14.72
N LEU A 104 3.78 7.56 15.11
CA LEU A 104 2.81 8.10 14.15
C LEU A 104 3.31 9.32 13.35
N PRO A 105 4.14 10.23 13.88
CA PRO A 105 4.66 11.35 13.10
C PRO A 105 5.48 10.95 11.86
N LEU A 106 5.93 9.69 11.77
CA LEU A 106 6.55 9.14 10.57
C LEU A 106 5.62 9.23 9.36
N ILE A 107 4.29 9.17 9.58
CA ILE A 107 3.29 9.39 8.53
C ILE A 107 3.41 10.78 7.92
N LEU A 108 3.65 11.83 8.73
CA LEU A 108 3.81 13.20 8.24
C LEU A 108 5.01 13.31 7.28
N VAL A 109 6.14 12.74 7.69
CA VAL A 109 7.37 12.71 6.88
C VAL A 109 7.15 11.92 5.60
N MET A 110 6.47 10.77 5.68
CA MET A 110 6.16 9.94 4.52
C MET A 110 5.18 10.61 3.55
N SER A 111 4.15 11.30 4.03
CA SER A 111 3.22 12.05 3.19
C SER A 111 3.91 13.24 2.51
N ALA A 112 4.77 13.97 3.23
CA ALA A 112 5.60 15.03 2.65
C ALA A 112 6.55 14.50 1.57
N LEU A 113 7.21 13.36 1.84
CA LEU A 113 8.10 12.70 0.89
C LEU A 113 7.34 12.19 -0.34
N SER A 114 6.19 11.55 -0.14
CA SER A 114 5.33 11.10 -1.24
C SER A 114 4.93 12.25 -2.16
N ALA A 115 4.46 13.36 -1.58
CA ALA A 115 4.10 14.56 -2.33
C ALA A 115 5.30 15.16 -3.10
N LEU A 116 6.49 15.18 -2.49
CA LEU A 116 7.72 15.64 -3.14
C LEU A 116 8.12 14.72 -4.31
N LEU A 117 8.07 13.40 -4.12
CA LEU A 117 8.35 12.41 -5.18
C LEU A 117 7.33 12.46 -6.31
N PHE A 118 6.09 12.85 -5.99
CA PHE A 118 5.05 13.09 -6.97
C PHE A 118 5.34 14.36 -7.79
N TYR A 119 5.75 15.44 -7.13
CA TYR A 119 6.17 16.69 -7.78
C TYR A 119 7.37 16.48 -8.71
N TRP A 120 8.38 15.71 -8.29
CA TRP A 120 9.53 15.32 -9.13
C TRP A 120 9.22 14.29 -10.21
N ARG A 121 7.96 13.83 -10.31
CA ARG A 121 7.49 12.84 -11.30
C ARG A 121 8.14 11.46 -11.17
N LEU A 122 8.83 11.16 -10.08
CA LEU A 122 9.41 9.83 -9.84
C LEU A 122 8.30 8.80 -9.58
N LEU A 123 7.36 9.13 -8.69
CA LEU A 123 6.25 8.25 -8.36
C LEU A 123 5.31 8.04 -9.58
N PRO A 124 4.88 9.08 -10.32
CA PRO A 124 4.13 8.91 -11.56
C PRO A 124 4.81 8.01 -12.60
N LEU A 125 6.14 8.08 -12.74
CA LEU A 125 6.88 7.23 -13.66
C LEU A 125 6.78 5.75 -13.25
N LEU A 126 6.98 5.47 -11.96
CA LEU A 126 6.83 4.11 -11.42
C LEU A 126 5.40 3.59 -11.59
N VAL A 127 4.38 4.40 -11.25
CA VAL A 127 2.97 4.05 -11.42
C VAL A 127 2.64 3.73 -12.88
N ARG A 128 3.14 4.52 -13.85
CA ARG A 128 2.95 4.22 -15.27
C ARG A 128 3.60 2.90 -15.69
N GLY A 129 4.81 2.61 -15.20
CA GLY A 129 5.51 1.35 -15.47
C GLY A 129 4.75 0.14 -14.94
N PHE A 130 4.33 0.18 -13.67
CA PHE A 130 3.52 -0.88 -13.06
C PHE A 130 2.15 -1.02 -13.72
N SER A 131 1.50 0.10 -14.05
CA SER A 131 0.22 0.10 -14.75
C SER A 131 0.31 -0.59 -16.09
N TRP A 132 1.36 -0.29 -16.86
CA TRP A 132 1.60 -0.96 -18.15
C TRP A 132 1.83 -2.47 -17.96
N LEU A 133 2.61 -2.87 -16.96
CA LEU A 133 2.85 -4.29 -16.64
C LEU A 133 1.55 -5.02 -16.29
N LEU A 134 0.71 -4.42 -15.44
CA LEU A 134 -0.58 -4.99 -15.05
C LEU A 134 -1.58 -5.05 -16.22
N GLN A 135 -1.64 -4.00 -17.04
CA GLN A 135 -2.47 -3.98 -18.25
C GLN A 135 -2.10 -5.09 -19.23
N GLN A 136 -0.80 -5.28 -19.49
CA GLN A 136 -0.33 -6.31 -20.41
C GLN A 136 -0.49 -7.73 -19.86
N SER A 137 -0.27 -7.93 -18.56
CA SER A 137 -0.33 -9.26 -17.95
C SER A 137 -1.74 -9.74 -17.64
N LEU A 138 -2.64 -8.85 -17.22
CA LEU A 138 -4.00 -9.19 -16.79
C LEU A 138 -5.09 -8.78 -17.80
N ASN A 139 -4.71 -8.15 -18.91
CA ASN A 139 -5.63 -7.65 -19.94
C ASN A 139 -6.78 -6.83 -19.32
N ILE A 140 -6.40 -5.78 -18.59
CA ILE A 140 -7.31 -4.87 -17.88
C ILE A 140 -7.31 -3.48 -18.52
N GLY A 141 -8.38 -2.72 -18.30
CA GLY A 141 -8.50 -1.34 -18.76
C GLY A 141 -7.43 -0.41 -18.20
N GLY A 142 -7.18 0.67 -18.92
CA GLY A 142 -6.16 1.65 -18.59
C GLY A 142 -6.42 2.33 -17.25
N ALA A 143 -7.68 2.68 -16.98
CA ALA A 143 -8.09 3.31 -15.72
C ALA A 143 -7.87 2.37 -14.53
N LEU A 144 -8.28 1.10 -14.65
CA LEU A 144 -8.05 0.09 -13.62
C LEU A 144 -6.55 -0.18 -13.42
N GLY A 145 -5.77 -0.29 -14.49
CA GLY A 145 -4.32 -0.50 -14.39
C GLY A 145 -3.59 0.65 -13.69
N LEU A 146 -3.97 1.90 -13.99
CA LEU A 146 -3.40 3.08 -13.35
C LEU A 146 -3.80 3.18 -11.88
N GLY A 147 -5.08 2.98 -11.58
CA GLY A 147 -5.58 2.97 -10.21
C GLY A 147 -4.94 1.85 -9.39
N ALA A 148 -4.74 0.68 -10.01
CA ALA A 148 -4.09 -0.45 -9.38
C ALA A 148 -2.63 -0.20 -9.05
N ALA A 149 -1.87 0.29 -10.01
CA ALA A 149 -0.48 0.63 -9.81
C ALA A 149 -0.31 1.77 -8.80
N ALA A 150 -1.18 2.78 -8.84
CA ALA A 150 -1.20 3.85 -7.85
C ALA A 150 -1.49 3.32 -6.44
N ASN A 151 -2.44 2.41 -6.29
CA ASN A 151 -2.84 1.88 -4.99
C ASN A 151 -1.72 1.11 -4.27
N ILE A 152 -0.82 0.46 -5.01
CA ILE A 152 0.36 -0.23 -4.44
C ILE A 152 1.28 0.74 -3.68
N PHE A 153 1.43 1.97 -4.17
CA PHE A 153 2.39 2.94 -3.61
C PHE A 153 1.73 4.01 -2.75
N VAL A 154 0.58 4.51 -3.20
CA VAL A 154 -0.07 5.70 -2.65
C VAL A 154 -1.28 5.32 -1.78
N GLY A 155 -1.85 4.13 -1.99
CA GLY A 155 -2.94 3.59 -1.18
C GLY A 155 -4.34 4.03 -1.60
N MET A 156 -5.32 3.52 -0.86
CA MET A 156 -6.74 3.52 -1.22
C MET A 156 -7.39 4.90 -1.29
N VAL A 157 -6.91 5.88 -0.53
CA VAL A 157 -7.48 7.23 -0.51
C VAL A 157 -6.99 8.06 -1.71
N GLU A 158 -5.73 7.87 -2.09
CA GLU A 158 -5.06 8.70 -3.11
C GLU A 158 -5.15 8.08 -4.52
N ALA A 159 -5.21 6.75 -4.61
CA ALA A 159 -5.30 6.07 -5.91
C ALA A 159 -6.57 6.40 -6.71
N PRO A 160 -7.78 6.48 -6.12
CA PRO A 160 -8.98 6.91 -6.85
C PRO A 160 -8.91 8.36 -7.32
N LEU A 161 -8.19 9.24 -6.60
CA LEU A 161 -8.01 10.64 -7.02
C LEU A 161 -7.20 10.75 -8.32
N LEU A 162 -6.23 9.86 -8.51
CA LEU A 162 -5.39 9.80 -9.72
C LEU A 162 -6.16 9.34 -10.97
N VAL A 163 -7.25 8.61 -10.78
CA VAL A 163 -8.12 8.10 -11.85
C VAL A 163 -9.51 8.72 -11.83
N HIS A 164 -9.72 9.78 -11.03
CA HIS A 164 -11.02 10.42 -10.82
C HIS A 164 -11.81 10.72 -12.11
N PRO A 165 -11.20 11.25 -13.19
CA PRO A 165 -11.93 11.54 -14.44
C PRO A 165 -12.52 10.30 -15.12
N TYR A 166 -11.98 9.12 -14.82
CA TYR A 166 -12.38 7.85 -15.42
C TYR A 166 -13.35 7.07 -14.53
N LEU A 167 -13.49 7.40 -13.23
CA LEU A 167 -14.36 6.65 -12.31
C LEU A 167 -15.81 6.55 -12.80
N ASN A 168 -16.34 7.62 -13.41
CA ASN A 168 -17.70 7.64 -13.96
C ASN A 168 -17.87 6.82 -15.26
N GLN A 169 -16.76 6.48 -15.91
CA GLN A 169 -16.72 5.72 -17.16
C GLN A 169 -16.36 4.25 -16.91
N MET A 170 -15.82 3.92 -15.73
CA MET A 170 -15.43 2.57 -15.37
C MET A 170 -16.64 1.65 -15.32
N THR A 171 -16.45 0.43 -15.81
CA THR A 171 -17.47 -0.61 -15.69
C THR A 171 -17.62 -1.04 -14.24
N ARG A 172 -18.71 -1.75 -13.94
CA ARG A 172 -18.93 -2.28 -12.59
C ARG A 172 -17.83 -3.24 -12.14
N SER A 173 -17.29 -4.05 -13.06
CA SER A 173 -16.17 -4.95 -12.81
C SER A 173 -14.88 -4.17 -12.53
N GLU A 174 -14.60 -3.11 -13.30
CA GLU A 174 -13.45 -2.23 -13.06
C GLU A 174 -13.53 -1.52 -11.70
N LEU A 175 -14.69 -0.98 -11.33
CA LEU A 175 -14.89 -0.32 -10.03
C LEU A 175 -14.76 -1.33 -8.88
N PHE A 176 -15.39 -2.50 -8.99
CA PHE A 176 -15.28 -3.56 -7.99
C PHE A 176 -13.84 -4.04 -7.81
N SER A 177 -13.10 -4.15 -8.91
CA SER A 177 -11.67 -4.50 -8.90
C SER A 177 -10.84 -3.43 -8.21
N LEU A 178 -11.07 -2.15 -8.50
CA LEU A 178 -10.37 -1.04 -7.85
C LEU A 178 -10.62 -1.02 -6.34
N MET A 179 -11.87 -1.24 -5.91
CA MET A 179 -12.25 -1.28 -4.49
C MET A 179 -11.63 -2.50 -3.77
N THR A 180 -11.75 -3.69 -4.37
CA THR A 180 -11.19 -4.93 -3.80
C THR A 180 -9.69 -4.82 -3.66
N LEU A 181 -9.03 -4.25 -4.67
CA LEU A 181 -7.60 -3.99 -4.65
C LEU A 181 -7.21 -2.98 -3.56
N GLY A 182 -7.97 -1.90 -3.41
CA GLY A 182 -7.84 -0.95 -2.31
C GLY A 182 -7.76 -1.62 -0.95
N MET A 183 -8.64 -2.60 -0.71
CA MET A 183 -8.74 -3.34 0.56
C MET A 183 -7.67 -4.42 0.72
N ALA A 184 -7.12 -4.93 -0.38
CA ALA A 184 -6.15 -6.03 -0.36
C ALA A 184 -4.69 -5.56 -0.17
N THR A 185 -4.41 -4.28 -0.33
CA THR A 185 -3.04 -3.72 -0.25
C THR A 185 -2.91 -2.68 0.86
N ILE A 186 -1.67 -2.31 1.16
CA ILE A 186 -1.34 -1.31 2.18
C ILE A 186 -0.76 -0.08 1.49
N ALA A 187 -1.16 1.12 1.94
CA ALA A 187 -0.60 2.38 1.46
C ALA A 187 0.89 2.50 1.82
N GLY A 188 1.72 3.05 0.94
CA GLY A 188 3.16 3.22 1.18
C GLY A 188 3.48 4.09 2.39
N THR A 189 2.62 5.07 2.70
CA THR A 189 2.76 5.95 3.87
C THR A 189 2.66 5.22 5.21
N VAL A 190 1.76 4.23 5.30
CA VAL A 190 1.55 3.42 6.52
C VAL A 190 2.42 2.15 6.51
N MET A 191 2.82 1.67 5.33
CA MET A 191 3.75 0.55 5.16
C MET A 191 5.06 0.78 5.91
N VAL A 192 5.62 2.00 5.81
CA VAL A 192 6.88 2.35 6.50
C VAL A 192 6.70 2.38 8.02
N LEU A 193 5.55 2.86 8.51
CA LEU A 193 5.21 2.80 9.94
C LEU A 193 5.15 1.34 10.43
N TYR A 194 4.46 0.46 9.71
CA TYR A 194 4.39 -0.95 10.09
C TYR A 194 5.76 -1.63 10.03
N ALA A 195 6.57 -1.33 9.02
CA ALA A 195 7.93 -1.85 8.93
C ALA A 195 8.80 -1.40 10.12
N ALA A 196 8.68 -0.13 10.53
CA ALA A 196 9.41 0.39 11.70
C ALA A 196 8.96 -0.26 13.01
N LEU A 197 7.65 -0.49 13.18
CA LEU A 197 7.10 -1.17 14.36
C LEU A 197 7.44 -2.66 14.41
N LEU A 198 7.48 -3.33 13.26
CA LEU A 198 7.77 -4.78 13.16
C LEU A 198 9.27 -5.09 13.11
N GLY A 199 10.12 -4.13 12.75
CA GLY A 199 11.57 -4.31 12.61
C GLY A 199 12.27 -5.02 13.79
N PRO A 200 11.89 -4.78 15.07
CA PRO A 200 12.47 -5.48 16.21
C PRO A 200 12.12 -6.98 16.28
N VAL A 201 11.01 -7.40 15.68
CA VAL A 201 10.46 -8.77 15.78
C VAL A 201 10.65 -9.56 14.49
N LEU A 202 10.59 -8.88 13.34
CA LEU A 202 10.66 -9.47 12.01
C LEU A 202 11.85 -8.89 11.23
N PRO A 203 12.91 -9.68 10.98
CA PRO A 203 13.97 -9.24 10.08
C PRO A 203 13.37 -9.01 8.69
N ASP A 204 13.89 -7.99 7.99
CA ASP A 204 13.41 -7.63 6.65
C ASP A 204 11.90 -7.33 6.56
N ALA A 205 11.31 -6.77 7.64
CA ALA A 205 9.89 -6.42 7.69
C ALA A 205 9.40 -5.63 6.48
N MET A 206 10.18 -4.65 5.99
CA MET A 206 9.82 -3.89 4.79
C MET A 206 9.73 -4.78 3.55
N GLY A 207 10.67 -5.71 3.36
CA GLY A 207 10.66 -6.64 2.25
C GLY A 207 9.43 -7.52 2.27
N HIS A 208 9.02 -8.00 3.45
CA HIS A 208 7.80 -8.78 3.62
C HIS A 208 6.53 -7.98 3.28
N ILE A 209 6.38 -6.76 3.82
CA ILE A 209 5.18 -5.94 3.62
C ILE A 209 5.09 -5.47 2.16
N LEU A 210 6.21 -5.03 1.56
CA LEU A 210 6.25 -4.62 0.16
C LEU A 210 5.92 -5.80 -0.76
N THR A 211 6.52 -6.97 -0.52
CA THR A 211 6.26 -8.17 -1.31
C THR A 211 4.80 -8.60 -1.22
N ALA A 212 4.22 -8.58 -0.02
CA ALA A 212 2.79 -8.86 0.17
C ALA A 212 1.92 -7.86 -0.60
N SER A 213 2.19 -6.56 -0.52
CA SER A 213 1.42 -5.53 -1.24
C SER A 213 1.47 -5.70 -2.76
N VAL A 214 2.65 -5.99 -3.32
CA VAL A 214 2.84 -6.17 -4.77
C VAL A 214 2.17 -7.47 -5.27
N ILE A 215 2.24 -8.56 -4.52
CA ILE A 215 1.58 -9.84 -4.88
C ILE A 215 0.06 -9.74 -4.72
N SER A 216 -0.43 -8.97 -3.75
CA SER A 216 -1.87 -8.72 -3.57
C SER A 216 -2.52 -8.00 -4.76
N ALA A 217 -1.75 -7.25 -5.55
CA ALA A 217 -2.32 -6.52 -6.68
C ALA A 217 -2.95 -7.43 -7.76
N PRO A 218 -2.21 -8.36 -8.38
CA PRO A 218 -2.80 -9.32 -9.29
C PRO A 218 -3.78 -10.29 -8.61
N ALA A 219 -3.55 -10.61 -7.33
CA ALA A 219 -4.47 -11.42 -6.53
C ALA A 219 -5.88 -10.84 -6.49
N ALA A 220 -5.95 -9.57 -6.10
CA ALA A 220 -7.19 -8.86 -5.85
C ALA A 220 -7.93 -8.62 -7.16
N ILE A 221 -7.22 -8.27 -8.24
CA ILE A 221 -7.82 -8.10 -9.57
C ILE A 221 -8.38 -9.44 -10.07
N MET A 222 -7.64 -10.53 -9.91
CA MET A 222 -8.11 -11.87 -10.30
C MET A 222 -9.36 -12.26 -9.52
N VAL A 223 -9.34 -12.15 -8.18
CA VAL A 223 -10.49 -12.48 -7.33
C VAL A 223 -11.68 -11.58 -7.64
N ALA A 224 -11.45 -10.27 -7.83
CA ALA A 224 -12.51 -9.32 -8.11
C ALA A 224 -13.23 -9.61 -9.43
N ARG A 225 -12.48 -9.86 -10.50
CA ARG A 225 -13.05 -10.20 -11.81
C ARG A 225 -13.62 -11.61 -11.87
N LEU A 226 -13.18 -12.52 -11.00
CA LEU A 226 -13.81 -13.82 -10.85
C LEU A 226 -15.19 -13.68 -10.19
N MET A 227 -15.31 -12.82 -9.19
CA MET A 227 -16.58 -12.54 -8.50
C MET A 227 -17.54 -11.68 -9.35
N VAL A 228 -17.02 -10.65 -10.02
CA VAL A 228 -17.76 -9.75 -10.91
C VAL A 228 -17.07 -9.74 -12.29
N PRO A 229 -17.47 -10.64 -13.20
CA PRO A 229 -16.89 -10.71 -14.54
C PRO A 229 -17.07 -9.43 -15.36
N GLU A 230 -16.11 -9.16 -16.23
CA GLU A 230 -16.15 -8.00 -17.12
C GLU A 230 -17.08 -8.26 -18.30
N THR A 231 -18.06 -7.38 -18.48
CA THR A 231 -19.09 -7.49 -19.53
C THR A 231 -19.04 -6.33 -20.52
N GLY A 232 -18.23 -5.30 -20.27
CA GLY A 232 -18.13 -4.08 -21.09
C GLY A 232 -16.78 -3.88 -21.77
N GLU A 233 -16.68 -2.83 -22.60
CA GLU A 233 -15.41 -2.40 -23.17
C GLU A 233 -14.51 -1.79 -22.08
N SER A 234 -13.22 -2.11 -22.13
CA SER A 234 -12.26 -1.64 -21.15
C SER A 234 -12.01 -0.13 -21.27
N THR A 235 -11.99 0.56 -20.13
CA THR A 235 -11.86 2.02 -20.11
C THR A 235 -10.44 2.46 -20.47
N ALA A 236 -10.30 3.46 -21.35
CA ALA A 236 -9.00 4.10 -21.58
C ALA A 236 -8.52 4.81 -20.32
N GLY A 237 -7.21 4.80 -20.04
CA GLY A 237 -6.65 5.48 -18.87
C GLY A 237 -5.36 6.19 -19.18
N GLN A 238 -5.36 7.51 -19.04
CA GLN A 238 -4.13 8.30 -18.97
C GLN A 238 -3.97 8.84 -17.55
N LEU A 239 -2.75 8.84 -17.04
CA LEU A 239 -2.50 9.32 -15.68
C LEU A 239 -2.73 10.83 -15.61
N VAL A 240 -3.75 11.26 -14.87
CA VAL A 240 -4.02 12.66 -14.58
C VAL A 240 -3.39 13.01 -13.23
N LEU A 241 -2.54 14.03 -13.20
CA LEU A 241 -1.86 14.47 -11.99
C LEU A 241 -2.83 15.38 -11.20
N PRO A 242 -3.29 14.99 -9.99
CA PRO A 242 -4.37 15.69 -9.28
C PRO A 242 -3.98 17.06 -8.72
N GLN A 243 -2.69 17.40 -8.64
CA GLN A 243 -2.23 18.71 -8.19
C GLN A 243 -0.85 19.06 -8.76
N GLN A 244 -0.70 20.28 -9.26
CA GLN A 244 0.59 20.87 -9.54
C GLN A 244 0.99 21.67 -8.30
N ALA A 245 1.89 21.12 -7.48
CA ALA A 245 2.62 21.97 -6.56
C ALA A 245 3.45 22.97 -7.38
N GLU A 246 3.59 24.20 -6.90
CA GLU A 246 4.33 25.24 -7.65
C GLU A 246 5.84 25.13 -7.41
N SER A 247 6.23 24.58 -6.26
CA SER A 247 7.63 24.36 -5.88
C SER A 247 7.78 23.10 -5.03
N SER A 248 9.02 22.63 -4.87
CA SER A 248 9.34 21.51 -3.96
C SER A 248 8.88 21.78 -2.52
N MET A 249 9.01 23.04 -2.04
CA MET A 249 8.59 23.40 -0.68
C MET A 249 7.07 23.43 -0.55
N ASP A 250 6.36 23.88 -1.58
CA ASP A 250 4.90 23.83 -1.65
C ASP A 250 4.40 22.36 -1.62
N ALA A 251 5.06 21.46 -2.36
CA ALA A 251 4.75 20.03 -2.35
C ALA A 251 4.91 19.40 -0.94
N VAL A 252 6.02 19.70 -0.26
CA VAL A 252 6.29 19.25 1.11
C VAL A 252 5.24 19.77 2.08
N THR A 253 4.87 21.05 1.96
CA THR A 253 3.90 21.70 2.85
C THR A 253 2.50 21.09 2.68
N LYS A 254 2.03 20.96 1.44
CA LYS A 254 0.74 20.33 1.12
C LYS A 254 0.70 18.86 1.59
N GLY A 255 1.74 18.09 1.26
CA GLY A 255 1.87 16.70 1.70
C GLY A 255 1.88 16.54 3.23
N THR A 256 2.50 17.47 3.95
CA THR A 256 2.49 17.47 5.43
C THR A 256 1.09 17.74 5.99
N ILE A 257 0.34 18.68 5.40
CA ILE A 257 -1.03 19.01 5.81
C ILE A 257 -1.97 17.83 5.56
N ASP A 258 -1.84 17.16 4.42
CA ASP A 258 -2.64 15.97 4.12
C ASP A 258 -2.27 14.80 5.04
N GLY A 259 -0.98 14.62 5.31
CA GLY A 259 -0.48 13.66 6.30
C GLY A 259 -1.02 13.91 7.71
N LEU A 260 -1.18 15.18 8.11
CA LEU A 260 -1.74 15.54 9.42
C LEU A 260 -3.19 15.09 9.55
N ARG A 261 -4.00 15.24 8.50
CA ARG A 261 -5.39 14.75 8.50
C ARG A 261 -5.43 13.23 8.64
N LEU A 262 -4.57 12.51 7.90
CA LEU A 262 -4.45 11.07 8.00
C LEU A 262 -4.04 10.62 9.42
N LEU A 263 -3.03 11.27 9.99
CA LEU A 263 -2.56 11.01 11.35
C LEU A 263 -3.66 11.23 12.38
N ALA A 264 -4.41 12.33 12.28
CA ALA A 264 -5.51 12.63 13.19
C ALA A 264 -6.62 11.56 13.11
N HIS A 265 -6.98 11.11 11.91
CA HIS A 265 -7.95 10.02 11.74
C HIS A 265 -7.44 8.70 12.35
N ILE A 266 -6.17 8.36 12.16
CA ILE A 266 -5.59 7.13 12.74
C ILE A 266 -5.62 7.19 14.26
N ILE A 267 -5.22 8.32 14.87
CA ILE A 267 -5.27 8.49 16.34
C ILE A 267 -6.71 8.35 16.84
N ALA A 268 -7.66 9.03 16.22
CA ALA A 268 -9.06 9.01 16.64
C ALA A 268 -9.65 7.59 16.55
N LEU A 269 -9.41 6.88 15.44
CA LEU A 269 -9.89 5.52 15.24
C LEU A 269 -9.23 4.52 16.20
N LEU A 270 -7.92 4.64 16.46
CA LEU A 270 -7.24 3.77 17.41
C LEU A 270 -7.75 4.00 18.84
N ALA A 271 -7.91 5.25 19.27
CA ALA A 271 -8.45 5.58 20.59
C ALA A 271 -9.85 4.98 20.76
N GLN A 272 -10.75 5.23 19.80
CA GLN A 272 -12.11 4.70 19.83
C GLN A 272 -12.15 3.16 19.79
N ALA A 273 -11.37 2.53 18.92
CA ALA A 273 -11.39 1.08 18.75
C ALA A 273 -10.86 0.36 20.00
N VAL A 274 -9.86 0.93 20.66
CA VAL A 274 -9.34 0.40 21.92
C VAL A 274 -10.39 0.56 23.02
N ASP A 275 -11.05 1.72 23.14
CA ASP A 275 -12.12 1.91 24.12
C ASP A 275 -13.28 0.92 23.93
N GLY A 276 -13.64 0.59 22.69
CA GLY A 276 -14.69 -0.39 22.39
C GLY A 276 -14.30 -1.86 22.62
N ALA A 277 -13.01 -2.18 22.73
CA ALA A 277 -12.52 -3.55 22.97
C ALA A 277 -12.40 -3.91 24.46
N PHE A 278 -12.50 -2.92 25.35
CA PHE A 278 -12.39 -3.08 26.81
C PHE A 278 -13.68 -2.69 27.58
N GLY A 279 -14.80 -2.46 26.87
CA GLY A 279 -16.13 -2.17 27.43
C GLY A 279 -17.03 -3.38 27.51
#